data_AF-A0A2N5FEQ1-F1
#
_entry.id   AF-A0A2N5FEQ1-F1
#
_cell.length_a   1.000
_cell.length_b   1.000
_cell.length_c   1.000
_cell.angle_alpha   90.00
_cell.angle_beta   90.00
_cell.angle_gamma   90.00
#
_symmetry.space_group_name_H-M   'P 1'
#
loop_
_entity.id
_entity.type
_entity.pdbx_description
1 polymer ?
#
loop_
_entity_poly.entity_id
_entity_poly.type
_entity_poly.pdbx_seq_one_letter_code
_entity_poly.pdbx_strand_id
1 'polypeptide(L)'
;MDQVFPEYKKVFGYLYSAVSLKLLLDFPTPEDVCRSSHSELSRRIKDHCNSRSIEWAERKASTLKDAASRDPFQESLYRSHLISMQVYIKILLEYQEHLSALKEEIDAQALVIEGYELIRSIPGIGDKIAATILSEVGEIDRFSHPKKLVAFSGIDPRVHESGRFKATQNRITKRGSSKLGNRCIVQFCAV
;
A
#
# COMPACT_ATOMS: atom_id res chain seq x y z
N MET A 1 -13.74 -10.45 14.45
CA MET A 1 -12.62 -11.41 14.36
C MET A 1 -12.27 -12.01 15.71
N ASP A 2 -11.73 -11.25 16.68
CA ASP A 2 -11.29 -11.84 17.96
C ASP A 2 -12.38 -12.54 18.76
N GLN A 3 -13.64 -12.17 18.54
CA GLN A 3 -14.82 -12.74 19.21
C GLN A 3 -15.63 -13.69 18.31
N VAL A 4 -15.14 -14.01 17.10
CA VAL A 4 -15.89 -14.80 16.10
C VAL A 4 -15.02 -15.89 15.45
N PHE A 5 -13.81 -15.55 15.04
CA PHE A 5 -12.87 -16.46 14.37
C PHE A 5 -11.42 -15.96 14.55
N PRO A 6 -10.89 -15.92 15.79
CA PRO A 6 -9.55 -15.41 16.08
C PRO A 6 -8.44 -16.15 15.35
N GLU A 7 -8.53 -17.47 15.19
CA GLU A 7 -7.46 -18.27 14.56
C GLU A 7 -7.31 -17.98 13.06
N TYR A 8 -8.35 -17.43 12.42
CA TYR A 8 -8.30 -17.02 11.01
C TYR A 8 -7.19 -16.01 10.70
N LYS A 9 -6.79 -15.17 11.68
CA LYS A 9 -5.73 -14.17 11.52
C LYS A 9 -4.39 -14.77 11.07
N LYS A 10 -4.17 -16.06 11.32
CA LYS A 10 -2.92 -16.78 10.99
C LYS A 10 -2.96 -17.45 9.61
N VAL A 11 -4.12 -17.47 8.94
CA VAL A 11 -4.31 -18.21 7.68
C VAL A 11 -3.63 -17.49 6.51
N PHE A 12 -3.71 -16.16 6.44
CA PHE A 12 -3.11 -15.35 5.38
C PHE A 12 -1.98 -14.48 5.92
N GLY A 13 -0.92 -14.27 5.12
CA GLY A 13 0.16 -13.35 5.49
C GLY A 13 -0.33 -11.91 5.63
N TYR A 14 -1.35 -11.53 4.86
CA TYR A 14 -2.07 -10.27 5.01
C TYR A 14 -3.57 -10.53 5.16
N LEU A 15 -4.08 -10.30 6.37
CA LEU A 15 -5.47 -10.54 6.75
C LEU A 15 -6.46 -9.74 5.91
N TYR A 16 -6.12 -8.50 5.57
CA TYR A 16 -7.01 -7.61 4.82
C TYR A 16 -6.81 -7.72 3.31
N SER A 17 -6.18 -8.78 2.81
CA SER A 17 -6.12 -9.03 1.37
C SER A 17 -7.52 -9.33 0.83
N ALA A 18 -7.80 -8.95 -0.43
CA ALA A 18 -9.10 -9.18 -1.06
C ALA A 18 -9.52 -10.67 -1.00
N VAL A 19 -8.59 -11.60 -1.25
CA VAL A 19 -8.85 -13.05 -1.13
C VAL A 19 -9.27 -13.45 0.29
N SER A 20 -8.56 -12.94 1.31
CA SER A 20 -8.82 -13.26 2.71
C SER A 20 -10.18 -12.69 3.16
N LEU A 21 -10.51 -11.46 2.77
CA LEU A 21 -11.77 -10.81 3.10
C LEU A 21 -12.97 -11.48 2.41
N LYS A 22 -12.84 -11.79 1.11
CA LYS A 22 -13.90 -12.49 0.35
C LYS A 22 -14.13 -13.91 0.87
N LEU A 23 -13.07 -14.63 1.20
CA LEU A 23 -13.19 -15.97 1.79
C LEU A 23 -13.86 -15.94 3.16
N LEU A 24 -13.57 -14.94 3.98
CA LEU A 24 -14.21 -14.75 5.29
C LEU A 24 -15.69 -14.32 5.16
N LEU A 25 -16.11 -13.73 4.05
CA LEU A 25 -17.55 -13.51 3.77
C LEU A 25 -18.26 -14.81 3.41
N ASP A 26 -17.58 -15.70 2.67
CA ASP A 26 -18.11 -17.01 2.30
C ASP A 26 -18.21 -17.96 3.49
N PHE A 27 -17.18 -17.97 4.34
CA PHE A 27 -17.05 -18.84 5.52
C PHE A 27 -16.75 -17.99 6.76
N PRO A 28 -17.75 -17.29 7.31
CA PRO A 28 -17.55 -16.31 8.39
C PRO A 28 -17.20 -16.94 9.74
N THR A 29 -17.46 -18.23 9.96
CA THR A 29 -17.20 -18.92 11.22
C THR A 29 -16.33 -20.17 11.04
N PRO A 30 -15.68 -20.65 12.13
CA PRO A 30 -15.02 -21.95 12.14
C PRO A 30 -15.96 -23.10 11.74
N GLU A 31 -17.22 -23.03 12.16
CA GLU A 31 -18.24 -24.03 11.85
C GLU A 31 -18.51 -24.14 10.34
N ASP A 32 -18.63 -23.00 9.65
CA ASP A 32 -18.82 -22.96 8.20
C ASP A 32 -17.64 -23.64 7.47
N VAL A 33 -16.42 -23.39 7.94
CA VAL A 33 -15.20 -24.03 7.41
C VAL A 33 -15.19 -25.53 7.67
N CYS A 34 -15.57 -25.96 8.88
CA CYS A 34 -15.58 -27.38 9.26
C CYS A 34 -16.62 -28.16 8.44
N ARG A 35 -17.80 -27.58 8.20
CA ARG A 35 -18.88 -28.15 7.38
C ARG A 35 -18.51 -28.25 5.89
N SER A 36 -17.69 -27.33 5.41
CA SER A 36 -17.28 -27.29 4.01
C SER A 36 -16.24 -28.36 3.69
N SER A 37 -16.27 -28.87 2.45
CA SER A 37 -15.26 -29.85 2.02
C SER A 37 -13.91 -29.16 1.75
N HIS A 38 -12.81 -29.91 1.81
CA HIS A 38 -11.50 -29.35 1.47
C HIS A 38 -11.45 -28.83 0.03
N SER A 39 -12.07 -29.56 -0.92
CA SER A 39 -12.14 -29.18 -2.33
C SER A 39 -13.00 -27.94 -2.57
N GLU A 40 -14.05 -27.73 -1.79
CA GLU A 40 -14.86 -26.51 -1.87
C GLU A 40 -14.07 -25.29 -1.40
N LEU A 41 -13.37 -25.40 -0.27
CA LEU A 41 -12.52 -24.33 0.26
C LEU A 41 -11.40 -23.97 -0.72
N SER A 42 -10.69 -24.98 -1.26
CA SER A 42 -9.60 -24.73 -2.22
C SER A 42 -10.12 -24.08 -3.50
N ARG A 43 -11.28 -24.52 -4.00
CA ARG A 43 -11.94 -23.90 -5.16
C ARG A 43 -12.30 -22.45 -4.90
N ARG A 44 -12.97 -22.12 -3.78
CA ARG A 44 -13.34 -20.72 -3.45
C ARG A 44 -12.11 -19.83 -3.29
N ILE A 45 -11.04 -20.34 -2.66
CA ILE A 45 -9.76 -19.62 -2.55
C ILE A 45 -9.17 -19.32 -3.94
N LYS A 46 -9.23 -20.30 -4.85
CA LYS A 46 -8.74 -20.16 -6.22
C LYS A 46 -9.59 -19.18 -7.04
N ASP A 47 -10.91 -19.20 -6.88
CA ASP A 47 -11.84 -18.26 -7.52
C ASP A 47 -11.52 -16.81 -7.10
N HIS A 48 -11.24 -16.59 -5.82
CA HIS A 48 -10.88 -15.26 -5.29
C HIS A 48 -9.43 -14.83 -5.58
N CYS A 49 -8.56 -15.75 -5.99
CA CYS A 49 -7.15 -15.49 -6.30
C CYS A 49 -6.68 -16.31 -7.52
N ASN A 50 -7.12 -15.87 -8.70
CA ASN A 50 -6.84 -16.56 -9.96
C ASN A 50 -5.33 -16.61 -10.31
N SER A 51 -4.52 -15.68 -9.81
CA SER A 51 -3.09 -15.57 -10.11
C SER A 51 -2.19 -16.60 -9.41
N ARG A 52 -2.68 -17.27 -8.36
CA ARG A 52 -1.90 -18.30 -7.62
C ARG A 52 -2.21 -19.71 -8.11
N SER A 53 -1.30 -20.66 -7.88
CA SER A 53 -1.50 -22.06 -8.28
C SER A 53 -2.62 -22.74 -7.49
N ILE A 54 -3.16 -23.84 -8.02
CA ILE A 54 -4.15 -24.66 -7.30
C ILE A 54 -3.56 -25.28 -6.03
N GLU A 55 -2.31 -25.76 -6.09
CA GLU A 55 -1.58 -26.31 -4.95
C GLU A 55 -1.45 -25.29 -3.80
N TRP A 56 -1.24 -24.01 -4.12
CA TRP A 56 -1.25 -22.95 -3.12
C TRP A 56 -2.61 -22.82 -2.43
N ALA A 57 -3.70 -22.92 -3.20
CA ALA A 57 -5.06 -22.84 -2.67
C ALA A 57 -5.40 -24.05 -1.79
N GLU A 58 -5.00 -25.26 -2.18
CA GLU A 58 -5.15 -26.49 -1.37
C GLU A 58 -4.39 -26.36 -0.05
N ARG A 59 -3.13 -25.94 -0.08
CA ARG A 59 -2.35 -25.70 1.15
C ARG A 59 -3.02 -24.68 2.07
N LYS A 60 -3.61 -23.62 1.50
CA LYS A 60 -4.37 -22.64 2.27
C LYS A 60 -5.66 -23.19 2.83
N ALA A 61 -6.39 -24.02 2.09
CA ALA A 61 -7.57 -24.72 2.57
C ALA A 61 -7.22 -25.66 3.75
N SER A 62 -6.09 -26.37 3.71
CA SER A 62 -5.61 -27.17 4.85
C SER A 62 -5.32 -26.28 6.06
N THR A 63 -4.57 -25.18 5.87
CA THR A 63 -4.27 -24.23 6.95
C THR A 63 -5.54 -23.64 7.57
N LEU A 64 -6.56 -23.36 6.74
CA LEU A 64 -7.85 -22.84 7.18
C LEU A 64 -8.62 -23.87 8.01
N LYS A 65 -8.66 -25.14 7.59
CA LYS A 65 -9.26 -26.22 8.40
C LYS A 65 -8.55 -26.43 9.73
N ASP A 66 -7.22 -26.37 9.72
CA ASP A 66 -6.41 -26.47 10.94
C ASP A 66 -6.68 -25.29 11.88
N ALA A 67 -6.85 -24.09 11.34
CA ALA A 67 -7.22 -22.90 12.11
C ALA A 67 -8.63 -23.04 12.71
N ALA A 68 -9.61 -23.47 11.92
CA ALA A 68 -10.98 -23.69 12.38
C ALA A 68 -11.07 -24.75 13.49
N SER A 69 -10.31 -25.84 13.36
CA SER A 69 -10.30 -26.93 14.34
C SER A 69 -9.71 -26.52 15.70
N ARG A 70 -8.79 -25.55 15.70
CA ARG A 70 -8.15 -25.01 16.91
C ARG A 70 -8.87 -23.78 17.46
N ASP A 71 -9.90 -23.29 16.78
CA ASP A 71 -10.54 -22.05 17.17
C ASP A 71 -11.33 -22.25 18.48
N PRO A 72 -11.18 -21.34 19.47
CA PRO A 72 -11.89 -21.43 20.73
C PRO A 72 -13.41 -21.21 20.60
N PHE A 73 -13.88 -20.62 19.50
CA PHE A 73 -15.29 -20.29 19.27
C PHE A 73 -15.88 -21.18 18.17
N GLN A 74 -16.27 -22.41 18.53
CA GLN A 74 -16.92 -23.31 17.57
C GLN A 74 -18.37 -22.92 17.25
N GLU A 75 -19.05 -22.26 18.17
CA GLU A 75 -20.37 -21.66 17.94
C GLU A 75 -20.26 -20.13 18.10
N SER A 76 -20.80 -19.38 17.13
CA SER A 76 -20.82 -17.92 17.21
C SER A 76 -21.78 -17.48 18.32
N LEU A 77 -21.24 -17.13 19.49
CA LEU A 77 -22.01 -16.79 20.69
C LEU A 77 -22.97 -15.59 20.49
N TYR A 78 -22.68 -14.69 19.54
CA TYR A 78 -23.52 -13.53 19.26
C TYR A 78 -23.60 -13.23 17.76
N ARG A 79 -24.79 -13.48 17.18
CA ARG A 79 -25.10 -13.16 15.77
C ARG A 79 -24.85 -11.69 15.40
N SER A 80 -24.96 -10.77 16.36
CA SER A 80 -24.66 -9.35 16.17
C SER A 80 -23.20 -9.09 15.77
N HIS A 81 -22.24 -9.78 16.38
CA HIS A 81 -20.82 -9.63 16.03
C HIS A 81 -20.53 -10.13 14.62
N LEU A 82 -21.17 -11.22 14.20
CA LEU A 82 -21.05 -11.73 12.84
C LEU A 82 -21.59 -10.73 11.81
N ILE A 83 -22.77 -10.16 12.05
CA ILE A 83 -23.35 -9.13 11.18
C ILE A 83 -22.44 -7.90 11.09
N SER A 84 -21.99 -7.36 12.22
CA SER A 84 -21.08 -6.20 12.25
C SER A 84 -19.78 -6.50 11.49
N MET A 85 -19.20 -7.69 11.70
CA MET A 85 -18.00 -8.12 10.99
C MET A 85 -18.22 -8.19 9.48
N GLN A 86 -19.32 -8.77 9.01
CA GLN A 86 -19.64 -8.82 7.58
C GLN A 86 -19.82 -7.42 6.98
N VAL A 87 -20.46 -6.50 7.70
CA VAL A 87 -20.59 -5.09 7.28
C VAL A 87 -19.21 -4.45 7.14
N TYR A 88 -18.33 -4.59 8.15
CA TYR A 88 -16.98 -4.02 8.07
C TYR A 88 -16.15 -4.62 6.95
N ILE A 89 -16.24 -5.92 6.70
CA ILE A 89 -15.54 -6.56 5.59
C ILE A 89 -16.00 -5.99 4.24
N LYS A 90 -17.31 -5.81 4.04
CA LYS A 90 -17.86 -5.22 2.81
C LYS A 90 -17.36 -3.79 2.62
N ILE A 91 -17.37 -2.97 3.67
CA ILE A 91 -16.84 -1.60 3.64
C ILE A 91 -15.35 -1.59 3.27
N LEU A 92 -14.55 -2.50 3.84
CA LEU A 92 -13.13 -2.59 3.53
C LEU A 92 -12.88 -2.98 2.07
N LEU A 93 -13.66 -3.91 1.52
CA LEU A 93 -13.57 -4.29 0.11
C LEU A 93 -13.93 -3.11 -0.81
N GLU A 94 -15.00 -2.39 -0.50
CA GLU A 94 -15.41 -1.19 -1.24
C GLU A 94 -14.30 -0.12 -1.24
N TYR A 95 -13.71 0.15 -0.08
CA TYR A 95 -12.59 1.11 0.02
C TYR A 95 -11.36 0.66 -0.76
N GLN A 96 -11.07 -0.65 -0.83
CA GLN A 96 -9.98 -1.16 -1.65
C GLN A 96 -10.23 -0.93 -3.14
N GLU A 97 -11.46 -1.09 -3.60
CA GLU A 97 -11.85 -0.80 -4.99
C GLU A 97 -11.76 0.70 -5.29
N HIS A 98 -12.30 1.55 -4.42
CA HIS A 98 -12.17 3.01 -4.56
C HIS A 98 -10.70 3.48 -4.60
N LEU A 99 -9.84 2.91 -3.75
CA LEU A 99 -8.41 3.22 -3.74
C LEU A 99 -7.72 2.76 -5.03
N SER A 100 -8.12 1.62 -5.59
CA SER A 100 -7.57 1.14 -6.87
C SER A 100 -7.97 2.08 -8.01
N ALA A 101 -9.25 2.43 -8.10
CA ALA A 101 -9.76 3.35 -9.13
C ALA A 101 -9.10 4.73 -9.05
N LEU A 102 -8.97 5.29 -7.84
CA LEU A 102 -8.30 6.59 -7.67
C LEU A 102 -6.83 6.51 -8.05
N LYS A 103 -6.15 5.40 -7.75
CA LYS A 103 -4.75 5.22 -8.13
C LYS A 103 -4.60 5.14 -9.65
N GLU A 104 -5.47 4.40 -10.33
CA GLU A 104 -5.48 4.30 -11.79
C GLU A 104 -5.70 5.68 -12.44
N GLU A 105 -6.63 6.48 -11.90
CA GLU A 105 -6.87 7.84 -12.37
C GLU A 105 -5.64 8.75 -12.17
N ILE A 106 -4.99 8.67 -11.00
CA ILE A 106 -3.75 9.42 -10.73
C ILE A 106 -2.66 9.01 -11.72
N ASP A 107 -2.47 7.72 -11.95
CA ASP A 107 -1.45 7.19 -12.86
C ASP A 107 -1.76 7.63 -14.31
N ALA A 108 -3.03 7.62 -14.73
CA ALA A 108 -3.45 8.10 -16.05
C ALA A 108 -3.23 9.61 -16.24
N GLN A 109 -3.60 10.43 -15.25
CA GLN A 109 -3.40 11.87 -15.31
C GLN A 109 -1.91 12.25 -15.30
N ALA A 110 -1.10 11.50 -14.54
CA ALA A 110 0.33 11.76 -14.45
C ALA A 110 1.04 11.64 -15.82
N LEU A 111 0.60 10.72 -16.69
CA LEU A 111 1.14 10.55 -18.04
C LEU A 111 0.94 11.77 -18.95
N VAL A 112 -0.05 12.62 -18.67
CA VAL A 112 -0.36 13.82 -19.45
C VAL A 112 0.46 15.03 -18.98
N ILE A 113 1.07 14.95 -17.79
CA ILE A 113 1.85 16.06 -17.23
C ILE A 113 3.18 16.18 -17.96
N GLU A 114 3.48 17.39 -18.43
CA GLU A 114 4.75 17.71 -19.06
C GLU A 114 5.93 17.39 -18.13
N GLY A 115 6.94 16.70 -18.67
CA GLY A 115 8.12 16.30 -17.91
C GLY A 115 7.95 15.06 -17.02
N TYR A 116 6.77 14.42 -16.99
CA TYR A 116 6.56 13.17 -16.24
C TYR A 116 7.52 12.07 -16.69
N GLU A 117 7.57 11.78 -17.99
CA GLU A 117 8.47 10.77 -18.55
C GLU A 117 9.94 11.10 -18.34
N LEU A 118 10.30 12.39 -18.38
CA LEU A 118 11.66 12.85 -18.11
C LEU A 118 12.07 12.56 -16.66
N ILE A 119 11.20 12.88 -15.69
CA ILE A 119 11.47 12.63 -14.28
C ILE A 119 11.46 11.13 -13.98
N ARG A 120 10.54 10.38 -14.57
CA ARG A 120 10.44 8.91 -14.43
C ARG A 120 11.66 8.18 -15.02
N SER A 121 12.29 8.72 -16.06
CA SER A 121 13.50 8.13 -16.65
C SER A 121 14.71 8.11 -15.71
N ILE A 122 14.68 8.88 -14.62
CA ILE A 122 15.76 8.93 -13.63
C ILE A 122 15.74 7.61 -12.83
N PRO A 123 16.87 6.87 -12.77
CA PRO A 123 16.93 5.60 -12.05
C PRO A 123 16.39 5.66 -10.62
N GLY A 124 15.42 4.79 -10.37
CA GLY A 124 14.73 4.62 -9.09
C GLY A 124 13.65 5.67 -8.77
N ILE A 125 13.36 6.61 -9.66
CA ILE A 125 12.11 7.36 -9.62
C ILE A 125 11.00 6.55 -10.28
N GLY A 126 10.10 5.98 -9.48
CA GLY A 126 8.87 5.33 -9.99
C GLY A 126 7.70 6.31 -10.17
N ASP A 127 6.61 5.84 -10.77
CA ASP A 127 5.43 6.63 -11.15
C ASP A 127 4.91 7.55 -10.03
N LYS A 128 4.73 6.99 -8.82
CA LYS A 128 4.28 7.75 -7.64
C LYS A 128 5.25 8.85 -7.23
N ILE A 129 6.56 8.59 -7.36
CA ILE A 129 7.60 9.55 -7.00
C ILE A 129 7.61 10.68 -8.03
N ALA A 130 7.56 10.35 -9.31
CA ALA A 130 7.51 11.32 -10.42
C ALA A 130 6.28 12.23 -10.30
N ALA A 131 5.09 11.65 -10.13
CA ALA A 131 3.84 12.40 -9.93
C ALA A 131 3.91 13.32 -8.70
N THR A 132 4.49 12.85 -7.60
CA THR A 132 4.68 13.67 -6.39
C THR A 132 5.62 14.84 -6.64
N ILE A 133 6.78 14.60 -7.28
CA ILE A 133 7.75 15.66 -7.60
C ILE A 133 7.08 16.72 -8.47
N LEU A 134 6.38 16.32 -9.53
CA LEU A 134 5.66 17.25 -10.40
C LEU A 134 4.58 18.03 -9.65
N SER A 135 3.81 17.38 -8.77
CA SER A 135 2.79 18.06 -7.97
C SER A 135 3.36 19.11 -7.02
N GLU A 136 4.58 18.88 -6.49
CA GLU A 136 5.24 19.79 -5.56
C GLU A 136 5.95 20.94 -6.29
N VAL A 137 6.48 20.69 -7.49
CA VAL A 137 7.08 21.70 -8.36
C VAL A 137 5.99 22.61 -8.93
N GLY A 138 4.90 22.02 -9.42
CA GLY A 138 3.86 22.71 -10.17
C GLY A 138 4.36 23.15 -11.55
N GLU A 139 3.94 24.34 -11.99
CA GLU A 139 4.46 24.95 -13.23
C GLU A 139 5.95 25.24 -13.10
N ILE A 140 6.76 24.71 -14.01
CA ILE A 140 8.23 24.89 -13.97
C ILE A 140 8.63 26.35 -14.17
N ASP A 141 7.85 27.11 -14.93
CA ASP A 141 8.11 28.51 -15.29
C ASP A 141 8.07 29.49 -14.10
N ARG A 142 7.50 29.08 -12.96
CA ARG A 142 7.59 29.86 -11.71
C ARG A 142 9.04 30.04 -11.23
N PHE A 143 9.96 29.19 -11.70
CA PHE A 143 11.37 29.23 -11.36
C PHE A 143 12.17 29.89 -12.47
N SER A 144 12.48 31.17 -12.30
CA SER A 144 13.29 31.93 -13.29
C SER A 144 14.71 31.38 -13.54
N HIS A 145 15.17 30.41 -12.74
CA HIS A 145 16.48 29.78 -12.89
C HIS A 145 16.50 28.42 -12.17
N PRO A 146 17.09 27.35 -12.76
CA PRO A 146 17.20 26.03 -12.12
C PRO A 146 17.73 26.03 -10.67
N LYS A 147 18.66 26.92 -10.31
CA LYS A 147 19.17 27.03 -8.93
C LYS A 147 18.09 27.39 -7.91
N LYS A 148 17.04 28.11 -8.32
CA LYS A 148 15.91 28.46 -7.45
C LYS A 148 15.03 27.25 -7.15
N LEU A 149 14.87 26.34 -8.12
CA LEU A 149 14.18 25.07 -7.90
C LEU A 149 14.95 24.19 -6.90
N VAL A 150 16.28 24.10 -7.05
CA VAL A 150 17.15 23.34 -6.12
C VAL A 150 17.12 23.94 -4.71
N ALA A 151 17.09 25.27 -4.59
CA ALA A 151 16.92 25.94 -3.30
C ALA A 151 15.52 25.72 -2.71
N PHE A 152 14.48 25.64 -3.56
CA PHE A 152 13.10 25.35 -3.14
C PHE A 152 12.91 23.89 -2.69
N SER A 153 13.63 22.93 -3.28
CA SER A 153 13.67 21.56 -2.78
C SER A 153 14.53 21.41 -1.52
N GLY A 154 15.28 22.44 -1.12
CA GLY A 154 16.04 22.45 0.14
C GLY A 154 17.23 21.51 0.19
N ILE A 155 17.68 21.03 -0.98
CA ILE A 155 18.84 20.14 -1.15
C ILE A 155 20.13 20.90 -1.45
N ASP A 156 20.06 22.23 -1.58
CA ASP A 156 21.23 23.07 -1.75
C ASP A 156 22.08 23.11 -0.45
N PRO A 157 23.42 23.13 -0.57
CA PRO A 157 24.29 23.25 0.59
C PRO A 157 24.13 24.63 1.23
N ARG A 158 24.03 24.69 2.57
CA ARG A 158 24.09 25.97 3.29
C ARG A 158 25.40 26.68 3.00
N VAL A 159 25.35 27.97 2.74
CA VAL A 159 26.58 28.77 2.71
C VAL A 159 26.86 29.25 4.13
N HIS A 160 27.99 28.84 4.71
CA HIS A 160 28.51 29.39 5.97
C HIS A 160 29.83 30.11 5.70
N GLU A 161 29.71 31.42 5.48
CA GLU A 161 30.84 32.31 5.23
C GLU A 161 30.88 33.42 6.29
N SER A 162 32.05 33.64 6.89
CA SER A 162 32.30 34.77 7.80
C SER A 162 33.64 35.40 7.46
N GLY A 163 33.63 36.48 6.66
CA GLY A 163 34.79 37.32 6.34
C GLY A 163 35.99 36.61 5.69
N ARG A 164 36.76 35.86 6.49
CA ARG A 164 37.91 35.04 6.07
C ARG A 164 37.66 33.54 6.09
N PHE A 165 36.52 33.09 6.60
CA PHE A 165 36.18 31.67 6.73
C PHE A 165 35.10 31.28 5.72
N LYS A 166 35.35 30.20 5.00
CA LYS A 166 34.39 29.53 4.10
C LYS A 166 34.38 28.05 4.47
N ALA A 167 33.27 27.57 5.00
CA ALA A 167 33.16 26.18 5.41
C ALA A 167 33.17 25.25 4.18
N THR A 168 34.04 24.24 4.19
CA THR A 168 34.17 23.23 3.13
C THR A 168 33.13 22.10 3.25
N GLN A 169 32.62 21.84 4.45
CA GLN A 169 31.53 20.89 4.71
C GLN A 169 30.30 21.63 5.19
N ASN A 170 29.26 21.63 4.35
CA ASN A 170 28.01 22.33 4.64
C ASN A 170 26.84 21.34 4.68
N ARG A 171 25.95 21.53 5.67
CA ARG A 171 24.68 20.80 5.75
C ARG A 171 23.70 21.34 4.70
N ILE A 172 22.76 20.53 4.24
CA ILE A 172 21.65 21.02 3.41
C ILE A 172 20.85 22.14 4.11
N THR A 173 20.29 23.08 3.36
CA THR A 173 19.53 24.20 3.89
C THR A 173 18.24 23.76 4.59
N LYS A 174 17.59 22.68 4.12
CA LYS A 174 16.24 22.23 4.54
C LYS A 174 15.18 23.33 4.44
N ARG A 175 15.32 24.25 3.47
CA ARG A 175 14.37 25.34 3.20
C ARG A 175 13.43 24.96 2.04
N GLY A 176 12.22 25.52 2.01
CA GLY A 176 11.24 25.23 0.95
C GLY A 176 10.39 23.98 1.22
N SER A 177 10.04 23.22 0.18
CA SER A 177 9.15 22.05 0.33
C SER A 177 9.90 20.88 0.98
N SER A 178 9.53 20.55 2.22
CA SER A 178 10.07 19.40 2.95
C SER A 178 9.74 18.07 2.26
N LYS A 179 8.57 17.99 1.62
CA LYS A 179 8.13 16.80 0.87
C LYS A 179 9.00 16.58 -0.36
N LEU A 180 9.21 17.63 -1.16
CA LEU A 180 10.08 17.59 -2.34
C LEU A 180 11.53 17.26 -1.93
N GLY A 181 12.05 17.93 -0.90
CA GLY A 181 13.40 17.69 -0.40
C GLY A 181 13.62 16.26 0.07
N ASN A 182 12.70 15.71 0.87
CA ASN A 182 12.78 14.31 1.31
C ASN A 182 12.75 13.35 0.11
N ARG A 183 11.91 13.62 -0.89
CA ARG A 183 11.79 12.77 -2.08
C ARG A 183 13.04 12.81 -2.95
N CYS A 184 13.66 13.99 -3.11
CA CYS A 184 14.93 14.15 -3.82
C CYS A 184 16.09 13.47 -3.06
N ILE A 185 16.21 13.68 -1.75
CA ILE A 185 17.34 13.13 -0.98
C ILE A 185 17.34 11.60 -0.97
N VAL A 186 16.18 10.97 -0.76
CA VAL A 186 16.08 9.51 -0.71
C VAL A 186 16.47 8.87 -2.04
N GLN A 187 16.27 9.58 -3.16
CA GLN A 187 16.46 9.01 -4.49
C GLN A 187 17.78 9.38 -5.15
N PHE A 188 18.26 10.62 -4.99
CA PHE A 188 19.51 11.09 -5.60
C PHE A 188 20.76 10.76 -4.76
N CYS A 189 20.62 10.40 -3.49
CA CYS A 189 21.76 9.93 -2.68
C CYS A 189 21.94 8.40 -2.71
N ALA A 190 21.06 7.67 -3.40
CA ALA A 190 21.09 6.21 -3.50
C ALA A 190 21.70 5.71 -4.83
N VAL A 191 22.15 6.62 -5.70
CA VAL A 191 22.83 6.34 -6.97
C VAL A 191 24.31 6.70 -6.87
#